data_AF-A0A2V7YRR2-F1
#
_entry.id   AF-A0A2V7YRR2-F1
#
_cell.length_a   1.000
_cell.length_b   1.000
_cell.length_c   1.000
_cell.angle_alpha   90.00
_cell.angle_beta   90.00
_cell.angle_gamma   90.00
#
_symmetry.space_group_name_H-M   'P 1'
#
loop_
_entity.id
_entity.type
_entity.pdbx_description
1 polymer ?
#
loop_
_entity_poly.entity_id
_entity_poly.type
_entity_poly.pdbx_seq_one_letter_code
_entity_poly.pdbx_strand_id
1 'polypeptide(L)'
;ARHNMQVAYSGAGLWLSDGATNVMPIGDRATVHRAWRLHVSHIRHSLVNGFYQGWDLNPAQLPTRYAAVYSFFLEGLGTATERLRNFMQKAGQATLVGDVFDDAATGQGLLNYFLRALNCGAITESEALSTGLTLDELRSRSFVKILRGRRATAAGR
;
A
#
# COMPACT_ATOMS: atom_id res chain seq x y z
N ALA A 1 -0.51 14.36 16.22
CA ALA A 1 -1.59 13.41 16.55
C ALA A 1 -1.56 12.15 15.69
N ARG A 2 -1.74 12.22 14.35
CA ARG A 2 -1.77 11.05 13.45
C ARG A 2 -0.57 10.09 13.59
N HIS A 3 0.64 10.62 13.49
CA HIS A 3 1.85 9.79 13.64
C HIS A 3 1.97 9.17 15.05
N ASN A 4 1.56 9.89 16.09
CA ASN A 4 1.55 9.34 17.46
C ASN A 4 0.59 8.16 17.58
N MET A 5 -0.58 8.19 16.92
CA MET A 5 -1.49 7.05 16.88
C MET A 5 -0.87 5.85 16.15
N GLN A 6 -0.21 6.07 15.02
CA GLN A 6 0.48 5.00 14.28
C GLN A 6 1.56 4.32 15.14
N VAL A 7 2.34 5.10 15.88
CA VAL A 7 3.36 4.55 16.79
C VAL A 7 2.71 3.83 17.97
N ALA A 8 1.73 4.45 18.63
CA ALA A 8 1.09 3.91 19.83
C ALA A 8 0.35 2.58 19.59
N TYR A 9 -0.22 2.40 18.39
CA TYR A 9 -0.96 1.18 18.02
C TYR A 9 -0.19 0.26 17.07
N SER A 10 1.09 0.56 16.78
CA SER A 10 1.93 -0.32 15.96
C SER A 10 2.06 -1.68 16.62
N GLY A 11 1.85 -2.76 15.86
CA GLY A 11 1.92 -4.13 16.38
C GLY A 11 0.72 -4.59 17.21
N ALA A 12 -0.25 -3.72 17.51
CA ALA A 12 -1.44 -4.08 18.28
C ALA A 12 -2.49 -4.88 17.46
N GLY A 13 -2.30 -5.04 16.16
CA GLY A 13 -3.27 -5.68 15.26
C GLY A 13 -4.51 -4.82 14.95
N LEU A 14 -4.52 -3.56 15.40
CA LEU A 14 -5.62 -2.63 15.17
C LEU A 14 -5.48 -1.92 13.83
N TRP A 15 -6.62 -1.69 13.18
CA TRP A 15 -6.71 -0.89 11.96
C TRP A 15 -6.98 0.57 12.32
N LEU A 16 -6.17 1.47 11.78
CA LEU A 16 -6.37 2.91 11.91
C LEU A 16 -7.18 3.43 10.74
N SER A 17 -8.21 4.22 11.02
CA SER A 17 -9.12 4.84 10.05
C SER A 17 -9.07 6.35 10.18
N ASP A 18 -9.02 7.06 9.06
CA ASP A 18 -9.13 8.53 9.04
C ASP A 18 -10.60 8.97 9.00
N GLY A 19 -10.83 10.21 9.39
CA GLY A 19 -12.17 10.80 9.46
C GLY A 19 -12.84 10.98 8.10
N ALA A 20 -14.16 11.18 8.12
CA ALA A 20 -14.92 11.50 6.93
C ALA A 20 -14.80 12.97 6.52
N THR A 21 -15.02 13.26 5.23
CA THR A 21 -15.21 14.64 4.77
C THR A 21 -16.64 15.08 5.04
N ASN A 22 -16.78 16.11 5.87
CA ASN A 22 -18.08 16.65 6.32
C ASN A 22 -18.74 17.63 5.33
N VAL A 23 -18.06 17.97 4.23
CA VAL A 23 -18.64 18.76 3.14
C VAL A 23 -19.35 17.83 2.17
N MET A 24 -20.68 17.86 2.19
CA MET A 24 -21.51 16.95 1.42
C MET A 24 -21.63 17.40 -0.04
N PRO A 25 -21.54 16.48 -1.02
CA PRO A 25 -21.77 16.78 -2.44
C PRO A 25 -23.28 16.82 -2.75
N ILE A 26 -24.00 17.81 -2.21
CA ILE A 26 -25.44 18.01 -2.42
C ILE A 26 -25.67 19.43 -2.93
N GLY A 27 -26.46 19.58 -3.98
CA GLY A 27 -26.81 20.88 -4.57
C GLY A 27 -26.52 20.93 -6.07
N ASP A 28 -26.24 22.13 -6.56
CA ASP A 28 -25.91 22.34 -7.97
C ASP A 28 -24.58 21.67 -8.38
N ARG A 29 -24.35 21.54 -9.69
CA ARG A 29 -23.15 20.92 -10.25
C ARG A 29 -21.87 21.55 -9.70
N ALA A 30 -21.83 22.87 -9.54
CA ALA A 30 -20.65 23.57 -9.06
C ALA A 30 -20.33 23.20 -7.60
N THR A 31 -21.34 23.09 -6.75
CA THR A 31 -21.24 22.67 -5.35
C THR A 31 -20.78 21.22 -5.23
N VAL A 32 -21.42 20.32 -5.98
CA VAL A 32 -21.03 18.90 -6.04
C VAL A 32 -19.57 18.76 -6.45
N HIS A 33 -19.13 19.42 -7.52
CA HIS A 33 -17.75 19.32 -8.01
C HIS A 33 -16.74 19.92 -7.02
N ARG A 34 -17.09 20.99 -6.30
CA ARG A 34 -16.23 21.53 -5.23
C ARG A 34 -16.08 20.55 -4.08
N ALA A 35 -17.19 19.99 -3.59
CA ALA A 35 -17.18 18.99 -2.52
C ALA A 35 -16.39 17.74 -2.92
N TRP A 36 -16.55 17.28 -4.15
CA TRP A 36 -15.80 16.15 -4.72
C TRP A 36 -14.28 16.39 -4.77
N ARG A 37 -13.84 17.57 -5.23
CA ARG A 37 -12.40 17.91 -5.23
C ARG A 37 -11.81 17.92 -3.82
N LEU A 38 -12.55 18.47 -2.86
CA LEU A 38 -12.13 18.47 -1.46
C LEU A 38 -12.04 17.04 -0.92
N HIS A 39 -13.06 16.22 -1.19
CA HIS A 39 -13.12 14.83 -0.75
C HIS A 39 -11.94 14.00 -1.30
N VAL A 40 -11.63 14.12 -2.59
CA VAL A 40 -10.44 13.49 -3.20
C VAL A 40 -9.17 13.94 -2.50
N SER A 41 -9.02 15.24 -2.23
CA SER A 41 -7.84 15.80 -1.57
C SER A 41 -7.64 15.23 -0.16
N HIS A 42 -8.72 15.09 0.62
CA HIS A 42 -8.67 14.48 1.95
C HIS A 42 -8.29 13.00 1.90
N ILE A 43 -8.89 12.23 0.98
CA ILE A 43 -8.53 10.80 0.82
C ILE A 43 -7.06 10.65 0.46
N ARG A 44 -6.57 11.44 -0.50
CA ARG A 44 -5.16 11.39 -0.91
C ARG A 44 -4.23 11.79 0.22
N HIS A 45 -4.59 12.82 1.01
CA HIS A 45 -3.85 13.19 2.20
C HIS A 45 -3.77 12.02 3.20
N SER A 46 -4.89 11.34 3.46
CA SER A 46 -4.94 10.17 4.34
C SER A 46 -4.02 9.04 3.86
N LEU A 47 -4.12 8.67 2.58
CA LEU A 47 -3.33 7.60 1.96
C LEU A 47 -1.82 7.88 1.99
N VAL A 48 -1.41 9.11 1.65
CA VAL A 48 0.01 9.53 1.67
C VAL A 48 0.58 9.48 3.09
N ASN A 49 -0.24 9.73 4.11
CA ASN A 49 0.16 9.65 5.52
C ASN A 49 -0.01 8.24 6.13
N GLY A 50 -0.29 7.23 5.32
CA GLY A 50 -0.32 5.83 5.77
C GLY A 50 -1.63 5.41 6.45
N PHE A 51 -2.70 6.17 6.30
CA PHE A 51 -4.05 5.80 6.71
C PHE A 51 -4.81 5.28 5.48
N TYR A 52 -5.01 3.96 5.42
CA TYR A 52 -5.61 3.29 4.26
C TYR A 52 -7.09 2.95 4.46
N GLN A 53 -7.63 3.24 5.65
CA GLN A 53 -9.04 3.09 5.97
C GLN A 53 -9.67 4.47 6.19
N GLY A 54 -10.95 4.59 5.86
CA GLY A 54 -11.74 5.80 6.07
C GLY A 54 -13.21 5.52 5.75
N TRP A 55 -14.08 6.48 6.05
CA TRP A 55 -15.53 6.32 5.90
C TRP A 55 -16.16 7.56 5.25
N ASP A 56 -17.33 7.38 4.65
CA ASP A 56 -18.09 8.41 3.95
C ASP A 56 -19.40 8.69 4.68
N LEU A 57 -19.91 9.91 4.55
CA LEU A 57 -21.17 10.34 5.14
C LEU A 57 -22.32 10.38 4.13
N ASN A 58 -22.01 10.31 2.83
CA ASN A 58 -23.01 10.39 1.76
C ASN A 58 -22.67 9.45 0.58
N PRO A 59 -23.65 8.72 0.00
CA PRO A 59 -23.42 7.84 -1.14
C PRO A 59 -22.78 8.52 -2.36
N ALA A 60 -23.04 9.81 -2.59
CA ALA A 60 -22.42 10.57 -3.67
C ALA A 60 -20.91 10.85 -3.45
N GLN A 61 -20.33 10.45 -2.30
CA GLN A 61 -18.88 10.44 -2.08
C GLN A 61 -18.20 9.17 -2.62
N LEU A 62 -18.96 8.07 -2.84
CA LEU A 62 -18.42 6.79 -3.30
C LEU A 62 -17.64 6.90 -4.62
N PRO A 63 -18.13 7.60 -5.67
CA PRO A 63 -17.38 7.71 -6.93
C PRO A 63 -15.99 8.34 -6.74
N THR A 64 -15.93 9.40 -5.94
CA THR A 64 -14.66 10.07 -5.64
C THR A 64 -13.75 9.26 -4.73
N ARG A 65 -14.29 8.44 -3.81
CA ARG A 65 -13.48 7.51 -3.02
C ARG A 65 -12.84 6.46 -3.88
N TYR A 66 -13.63 5.83 -4.75
CA TYR A 66 -13.13 4.86 -5.71
C TYR A 66 -12.03 5.46 -6.58
N ALA A 67 -12.30 6.62 -7.21
CA ALA A 67 -11.33 7.30 -8.06
C ALA A 67 -10.03 7.67 -7.32
N ALA A 68 -10.12 8.21 -6.10
CA ALA A 68 -8.96 8.63 -5.33
C ALA A 68 -8.08 7.44 -4.87
N VAL A 69 -8.70 6.35 -4.41
CA VAL A 69 -7.97 5.15 -3.96
C VAL A 69 -7.29 4.45 -5.14
N TYR A 70 -8.02 4.26 -6.25
CA TYR A 70 -7.46 3.58 -7.42
C TYR A 70 -6.35 4.41 -8.06
N SER A 71 -6.58 5.71 -8.28
CA SER A 71 -5.56 6.60 -8.85
C SER A 71 -4.29 6.64 -7.99
N PHE A 72 -4.41 6.65 -6.65
CA PHE A 72 -3.26 6.59 -5.76
C PHE A 72 -2.37 5.36 -6.02
N PHE A 73 -2.95 4.17 -6.18
CA PHE A 73 -2.20 2.94 -6.44
C PHE A 73 -1.73 2.81 -7.89
N LEU A 74 -2.51 3.30 -8.86
CA LEU A 74 -2.13 3.26 -10.26
C LEU A 74 -0.97 4.23 -10.55
N GLU A 75 -1.04 5.45 -10.03
CA GLU A 75 0.02 6.45 -10.21
C GLU A 75 1.34 6.03 -9.54
N GLY A 76 1.27 5.37 -8.36
CA GLY A 76 2.45 4.91 -7.65
C GLY A 76 3.06 3.61 -8.20
N LEU A 77 2.35 2.87 -9.07
CA LEU A 77 2.68 1.50 -9.44
C LEU A 77 4.09 1.36 -10.03
N GLY A 78 4.44 2.21 -11.00
CA GLY A 78 5.74 2.16 -11.68
C GLY A 78 6.90 2.33 -10.69
N THR A 79 6.86 3.41 -9.90
CA THR A 79 7.89 3.71 -8.90
C THR A 79 7.96 2.63 -7.81
N ALA A 80 6.82 2.14 -7.32
CA ALA A 80 6.78 1.08 -6.31
C ALA A 80 7.37 -0.23 -6.85
N THR A 81 7.10 -0.55 -8.12
CA THR A 81 7.60 -1.76 -8.80
C THR A 81 9.11 -1.74 -8.91
N GLU A 82 9.68 -0.64 -9.39
CA GLU A 82 11.13 -0.46 -9.49
C GLU A 82 11.80 -0.54 -8.12
N ARG A 83 11.22 0.13 -7.11
CA ARG A 83 11.76 0.10 -5.74
C ARG A 83 11.79 -1.31 -5.17
N LEU A 84 10.69 -2.07 -5.26
CA LEU A 84 10.64 -3.43 -4.74
C LEU A 84 11.56 -4.37 -5.53
N ARG A 85 11.60 -4.26 -6.87
CA ARG A 85 12.50 -5.06 -7.72
C ARG A 85 13.97 -4.84 -7.36
N ASN A 86 14.40 -3.58 -7.29
CA ASN A 86 15.77 -3.21 -6.93
C ASN A 86 16.12 -3.68 -5.52
N PHE A 87 15.16 -3.58 -4.60
CA PHE A 87 15.33 -4.04 -3.23
C PHE A 87 15.50 -5.56 -3.15
N MET A 88 14.70 -6.33 -3.91
CA MET A 88 14.83 -7.79 -4.00
C MET A 88 16.18 -8.23 -4.58
N GLN A 89 16.68 -7.52 -5.59
CA GLN A 89 17.99 -7.81 -6.18
C GLN A 89 19.13 -7.62 -5.17
N LYS A 90 19.09 -6.52 -4.41
CA LYS A 90 20.09 -6.24 -3.35
C LYS A 90 19.99 -7.24 -2.19
N ALA A 91 18.78 -7.58 -1.75
CA ALA A 91 18.59 -8.56 -0.68
C ALA A 91 19.15 -9.93 -1.04
N GLY A 92 18.99 -10.36 -2.31
CA GLY A 92 19.61 -11.59 -2.82
C GLY A 92 21.14 -11.57 -2.76
N GLN A 93 21.76 -10.43 -3.04
CA GLN A 93 23.23 -10.27 -2.96
C GLN A 93 23.74 -10.22 -1.52
N ALA A 94 23.08 -9.49 -0.63
CA ALA A 94 23.49 -9.39 0.78
C ALA A 94 23.41 -10.76 1.49
N THR A 95 22.40 -11.57 1.15
CA THR A 95 22.25 -12.94 1.67
C THR A 95 23.42 -13.85 1.27
N LEU A 96 24.14 -13.55 0.18
CA LEU A 96 25.33 -14.30 -0.24
C LEU A 96 26.60 -13.92 0.56
N VAL A 97 26.59 -12.79 1.29
CA VAL A 97 27.80 -12.21 1.92
C VAL A 97 27.75 -12.18 3.45
N GLY A 98 26.61 -12.47 4.09
CA GLY A 98 26.55 -12.53 5.56
C GLY A 98 25.13 -12.45 6.13
N ASP A 99 25.00 -12.81 7.41
CA ASP A 99 23.82 -13.50 7.96
C ASP A 99 22.63 -12.65 8.46
N VAL A 100 22.57 -11.33 8.23
CA VAL A 100 21.39 -10.53 8.62
C VAL A 100 21.10 -9.42 7.61
N PHE A 101 19.92 -9.48 6.99
CA PHE A 101 19.40 -8.38 6.18
C PHE A 101 18.57 -7.45 7.05
N ASP A 102 19.18 -6.34 7.49
CA ASP A 102 18.61 -5.37 8.44
C ASP A 102 17.35 -4.66 7.90
N ASP A 103 17.18 -4.60 6.57
CA ASP A 103 16.09 -3.85 5.94
C ASP A 103 14.78 -4.63 5.75
N ALA A 104 14.56 -5.74 6.46
CA ALA A 104 13.33 -6.54 6.31
C ALA A 104 12.05 -5.72 6.56
N ALA A 105 12.09 -4.72 7.45
CA ALA A 105 10.99 -3.79 7.69
C ALA A 105 10.69 -2.91 6.47
N THR A 106 11.73 -2.39 5.80
CA THR A 106 11.61 -1.64 4.55
C THR A 106 11.00 -2.51 3.45
N GLY A 107 11.49 -3.74 3.31
CA GLY A 107 10.95 -4.72 2.37
C GLY A 107 9.47 -5.02 2.62
N GLN A 108 9.08 -5.19 3.89
CA GLN A 108 7.67 -5.38 4.26
C GLN A 108 6.82 -4.15 3.91
N GLY A 109 7.34 -2.94 4.12
CA GLY A 109 6.66 -1.70 3.71
C GLY A 109 6.40 -1.63 2.20
N LEU A 110 7.40 -1.98 1.39
CA LEU A 110 7.28 -2.06 -0.07
C LEU A 110 6.29 -3.15 -0.49
N LEU A 111 6.34 -4.33 0.12
CA LEU A 111 5.38 -5.41 -0.14
C LEU A 111 3.93 -5.01 0.20
N ASN A 112 3.74 -4.32 1.33
CA ASN A 112 2.41 -3.89 1.79
C ASN A 112 1.70 -2.95 0.80
N TYR A 113 2.44 -2.19 -0.01
CA TYR A 113 1.87 -1.41 -1.10
C TYR A 113 1.07 -2.30 -2.07
N PHE A 114 1.71 -3.36 -2.58
CA PHE A 114 1.12 -4.29 -3.53
C PHE A 114 -0.02 -5.10 -2.91
N LEU A 115 0.14 -5.55 -1.66
CA LEU A 115 -0.93 -6.26 -0.95
C LEU A 115 -2.19 -5.40 -0.81
N ARG A 116 -2.05 -4.11 -0.55
CA ARG A 116 -3.19 -3.18 -0.44
C ARG A 116 -3.81 -2.89 -1.81
N ALA A 117 -2.98 -2.64 -2.82
CA ALA A 117 -3.42 -2.38 -4.18
C ALA A 117 -4.20 -3.56 -4.78
N LEU A 118 -3.72 -4.79 -4.58
CA LEU A 118 -4.42 -6.03 -4.97
C LEU A 118 -5.73 -6.20 -4.19
N ASN A 119 -5.71 -5.97 -2.88
CA ASN A 119 -6.88 -6.16 -2.03
C ASN A 119 -8.04 -5.23 -2.40
N CYS A 120 -7.76 -4.00 -2.83
CA CYS A 120 -8.80 -3.10 -3.33
C CYS A 120 -9.06 -3.26 -4.83
N GLY A 121 -8.38 -4.15 -5.54
CA GLY A 121 -8.53 -4.38 -6.97
C GLY A 121 -8.01 -3.23 -7.86
N ALA A 122 -7.13 -2.38 -7.34
CA ALA A 122 -6.55 -1.28 -8.12
C ALA A 122 -5.49 -1.75 -9.12
N ILE A 123 -4.87 -2.92 -8.87
CA ILE A 123 -3.91 -3.56 -9.76
C ILE A 123 -4.24 -5.05 -9.90
N THR A 124 -3.74 -5.64 -10.97
CA THR A 124 -3.81 -7.06 -11.27
C THR A 124 -2.64 -7.83 -10.66
N GLU A 125 -2.78 -9.17 -10.58
CA GLU A 125 -1.66 -10.03 -10.18
C GLU A 125 -0.47 -9.91 -11.14
N SER A 126 -0.71 -9.81 -12.45
CA SER A 126 0.36 -9.66 -13.45
C SER A 126 1.20 -8.40 -13.23
N GLU A 127 0.55 -7.27 -12.92
CA GLU A 127 1.24 -6.03 -12.56
C GLU A 127 2.06 -6.18 -11.27
N ALA A 128 1.54 -6.88 -10.26
CA ALA A 128 2.28 -7.15 -9.03
C ALA A 128 3.50 -8.09 -9.27
N LEU A 129 3.36 -9.09 -10.12
CA LEU A 129 4.43 -10.04 -10.46
C LEU A 129 5.59 -9.39 -11.25
N SER A 130 5.35 -8.23 -11.87
CA SER A 130 6.40 -7.43 -12.53
C SER A 130 7.49 -6.92 -11.56
N THR A 131 7.27 -7.05 -10.25
CA THR A 131 8.28 -6.79 -9.20
C THR A 131 9.38 -7.86 -9.15
N GLY A 132 9.19 -9.02 -9.78
CA GLY A 132 10.08 -10.18 -9.68
C GLY A 132 9.78 -11.09 -8.48
N LEU A 133 8.65 -10.87 -7.80
CA LEU A 133 8.08 -11.82 -6.85
C LEU A 133 7.29 -12.90 -7.58
N THR A 134 7.24 -14.10 -7.01
CA THR A 134 6.29 -15.14 -7.42
C THR A 134 4.93 -14.94 -6.75
N LEU A 135 3.91 -15.64 -7.24
CA LEU A 135 2.58 -15.57 -6.65
C LEU A 135 2.55 -16.11 -5.21
N ASP A 136 3.29 -17.19 -4.94
CA ASP A 136 3.39 -17.76 -3.59
C ASP A 136 4.12 -16.82 -2.62
N GLU A 137 5.12 -16.10 -3.10
CA GLU A 137 5.82 -15.08 -2.33
C GLU A 137 4.89 -13.92 -1.96
N LEU A 138 4.12 -13.41 -2.92
CA LEU A 138 3.09 -12.38 -2.65
C LEU A 138 2.05 -12.89 -1.63
N ARG A 139 1.56 -14.13 -1.79
CA ARG A 139 0.59 -14.77 -0.89
C ARG A 139 1.12 -15.03 0.52
N SER A 140 2.43 -15.17 0.68
CA SER A 140 3.04 -15.30 2.01
C SER A 140 2.82 -14.06 2.89
N ARG A 141 2.57 -12.90 2.27
CA ARG A 141 2.35 -11.57 2.88
C ARG A 141 3.49 -11.12 3.82
N SER A 142 4.62 -11.82 3.82
CA SER A 142 5.72 -11.63 4.76
C SER A 142 7.04 -11.61 4.04
N PHE A 143 7.68 -10.45 4.00
CA PHE A 143 8.96 -10.26 3.34
C PHE A 143 10.05 -11.16 3.94
N VAL A 144 10.04 -11.35 5.26
CA VAL A 144 10.96 -12.26 5.96
C VAL A 144 10.78 -13.71 5.49
N LYS A 145 9.53 -14.17 5.28
CA LYS A 145 9.27 -15.52 4.76
C LYS A 145 9.78 -15.68 3.32
N ILE A 146 9.59 -14.65 2.48
CA ILE A 146 10.11 -14.62 1.11
C ILE A 146 11.63 -14.82 1.10
N LEU A 147 12.36 -14.02 1.89
CA LEU A 147 13.82 -14.13 1.97
C LEU A 147 14.29 -15.50 2.46
N ARG A 148 13.67 -16.03 3.53
CA ARG A 148 13.98 -17.36 4.06
C ARG A 148 13.74 -18.46 3.02
N GLY A 149 12.63 -18.40 2.29
CA GLY A 149 12.30 -19.34 1.23
C GLY A 149 13.35 -19.34 0.11
N ARG A 150 13.71 -18.16 -0.39
CA ARG A 150 14.74 -18.03 -1.45
C ARG A 150 16.11 -18.55 -1.00
N ARG A 151 16.51 -18.31 0.25
CA ARG A 151 17.77 -18.83 0.81
C ARG A 151 17.79 -20.35 0.87
N ALA A 152 16.70 -20.98 1.32
CA ALA A 152 16.60 -22.44 1.38
C ALA A 152 16.74 -23.08 -0.02
N THR A 153 16.13 -22.48 -1.04
CA THR A 153 16.27 -22.94 -2.43
C THR A 153 17.70 -22.75 -2.97
N ALA A 154 18.39 -21.67 -2.59
CA ALA A 154 19.76 -21.42 -3.03
C ALA A 154 20.79 -22.34 -2.36
N ALA A 155 20.60 -22.69 -1.09
CA ALA A 155 21.50 -23.59 -0.34
C ALA A 155 21.34 -25.08 -0.69
N GLY A 156 20.22 -25.46 -1.32
CA GLY A 156 19.97 -26.82 -1.81
C GLY A 156 20.38 -27.07 -3.26
N ARG A 157 21.01 -26.07 -3.91
CA ARG A 157 21.66 -26.18 -5.23
C ARG A 157 23.17 -26.23 -5.05
#